data_AF-D2DSN0-F1
#
_entry.id   AF-D2DSN0-F1
#
_cell.length_a   1.000
_cell.length_b   1.000
_cell.length_c   1.000
_cell.angle_alpha   90.00
_cell.angle_beta   90.00
_cell.angle_gamma   90.00
#
_symmetry.space_group_name_H-M   'P 1'
#
loop_
_entity.id
_entity.type
_entity.pdbx_description
1 polymer ?
#
loop_
_entity_poly.entity_id
_entity_poly.type
_entity_poly.pdbx_seq_one_letter_code
_entity_poly.pdbx_strand_id
1 'polypeptide(L)'
;VQVLILAPSKELCKQIKDNIGELTVSCRREVRYVDVSPQVPLEAQRPLLIDKPDIVVGTPTRVLAHITAENLNVRNSLKLLIIDEADLMFAFDHISDIEAV
;
A
#
# COMPACT_ATOMS: atom_id res chain seq x y z
N VAL A 1 8.59 -5.91 0.40
CA VAL A 1 7.37 -5.68 1.22
C VAL A 1 6.76 -7.04 1.56
N GLN A 2 6.27 -7.25 2.78
CA GLN A 2 5.66 -8.53 3.17
C GLN A 2 4.12 -8.51 3.11
N VAL A 3 3.52 -7.37 3.38
CA VAL A 3 2.07 -7.18 3.37
C VAL A 3 1.70 -5.99 2.49
N LEU A 4 0.72 -6.18 1.62
CA LEU A 4 0.13 -5.12 0.80
C LEU A 4 -1.36 -5.02 1.13
N ILE A 5 -1.82 -3.82 1.44
CA ILE A 5 -3.22 -3.51 1.72
C ILE A 5 -3.72 -2.51 0.67
N LEU A 6 -4.75 -2.91 -0.07
CA LEU A 6 -5.41 -2.09 -1.07
C LEU A 6 -6.74 -1.58 -0.53
N ALA A 7 -6.97 -0.27 -0.64
CA ALA A 7 -8.23 0.39 -0.27
C ALA A 7 -8.67 1.36 -1.38
N PRO A 8 -9.98 1.61 -1.56
CA PRO A 8 -10.50 2.35 -2.71
C PRO A 8 -10.21 3.86 -2.66
N SER A 9 -9.92 4.42 -1.48
CA SER A 9 -9.72 5.86 -1.30
C SER A 9 -8.50 6.19 -0.45
N LYS A 10 -7.96 7.39 -0.64
CA LYS A 10 -6.82 7.91 0.14
C LYS A 10 -7.18 8.07 1.61
N GLU A 11 -8.42 8.46 1.88
CA GLU A 11 -8.97 8.62 3.21
C GLU A 11 -9.00 7.29 3.95
N LEU A 12 -9.42 6.20 3.28
CA LEU A 12 -9.42 4.88 3.88
C LEU A 12 -7.99 4.34 4.06
N CYS A 13 -7.10 4.55 3.08
CA CYS A 13 -5.68 4.21 3.23
C CYS A 13 -5.05 4.90 4.46
N LYS A 14 -5.34 6.19 4.67
CA LYS A 14 -4.87 6.93 5.84
C LYS A 14 -5.39 6.35 7.14
N GLN A 15 -6.68 6.02 7.22
CA GLN A 15 -7.29 5.40 8.40
C GLN A 15 -6.65 4.05 8.72
N ILE A 16 -6.45 3.20 7.72
CA ILE A 16 -5.75 1.91 7.86
C ILE A 16 -4.33 2.13 8.41
N LYS A 17 -3.58 3.07 7.82
CA LYS A 17 -2.21 3.38 8.25
C LYS A 17 -2.15 3.93 9.68
N ASP A 18 -3.12 4.74 10.09
CA ASP A 18 -3.20 5.25 11.46
C ASP A 18 -3.55 4.11 12.45
N ASN A 19 -4.49 3.23 12.12
CA ASN A 19 -4.81 2.03 12.90
C ASN A 19 -3.61 1.09 13.05
N ILE A 20 -2.84 0.86 11.99
CA ILE A 20 -1.58 0.09 12.08
C ILE A 20 -0.63 0.74 13.09
N GLY A 21 -0.53 2.07 13.09
CA GLY A 21 0.34 2.81 14.02
C GLY A 21 -0.09 2.74 15.48
N GLU A 22 -1.39 2.61 15.74
CA GLU A 22 -1.94 2.36 17.09
C GLU A 22 -1.67 0.93 17.54
N LEU A 23 -1.94 -0.06 16.68
CA LEU A 23 -1.71 -1.48 16.96
C LEU A 23 -0.24 -1.82 17.17
N THR A 24 0.67 -1.09 16.50
CA THR A 24 2.11 -1.32 16.56
C THR A 24 2.83 -0.41 17.55
N VAL A 25 2.12 0.30 18.43
CA VAL A 25 2.68 1.24 19.43
C VAL A 25 3.87 0.64 20.19
N SER A 26 3.75 -0.62 20.61
CA SER A 26 4.76 -1.31 21.42
C SER A 26 5.91 -1.92 20.59
N CYS A 27 5.80 -1.92 19.26
CA CYS A 27 6.78 -2.51 18.35
C CYS A 27 7.11 -1.62 17.13
N ARG A 28 7.07 -0.29 17.32
CA ARG A 28 7.31 0.69 16.25
C ARG A 28 8.71 0.61 15.61
N ARG A 29 9.67 -0.05 16.26
CA ARG A 29 11.02 -0.23 15.72
C ARG A 29 11.13 -1.50 14.89
N GLU A 30 10.26 -2.47 15.14
CA GLU A 30 10.22 -3.77 14.48
C GLU A 30 9.27 -3.80 13.29
N VAL A 31 8.17 -3.04 13.33
CA VAL A 31 7.16 -3.02 12.27
C VAL A 31 7.18 -1.68 11.54
N ARG A 32 7.63 -1.70 10.28
CA ARG A 32 7.67 -0.52 9.41
C ARG A 32 6.52 -0.57 8.42
N TYR A 33 5.81 0.55 8.31
CA TYR A 33 4.65 0.66 7.43
C TYR A 33 4.61 2.02 6.74
N VAL A 34 4.06 2.06 5.53
CA VAL A 34 3.92 3.29 4.74
C VAL A 34 2.61 3.32 3.99
N ASP A 35 2.03 4.51 3.88
CA ASP A 35 0.90 4.81 3.00
C ASP A 35 1.42 5.51 1.73
N VAL A 36 1.18 4.88 0.57
CA VAL A 36 1.55 5.44 -0.74
C VAL A 36 0.39 6.13 -1.45
N SER A 37 -0.83 6.10 -0.90
CA SER A 37 -2.02 6.74 -1.47
C SER A 37 -1.94 8.27 -1.66
N PRO A 38 -1.15 9.06 -0.88
CA PRO A 38 -1.04 10.48 -1.12
C PRO A 38 -0.51 10.81 -2.52
N GLN A 39 -1.10 11.83 -3.14
CA GLN A 39 -0.78 12.23 -4.51
C GLN A 39 0.45 13.15 -4.53
N VAL A 40 1.58 12.59 -4.14
CA VAL A 40 2.90 13.21 -4.23
C VAL A 40 3.67 12.64 -5.41
N PRO A 41 4.75 13.27 -5.90
CA PRO A 41 5.58 12.66 -6.93
C PRO A 41 6.09 11.28 -6.50
N LEU A 42 6.11 10.30 -7.41
CA LEU A 42 6.59 8.94 -7.12
C LEU A 42 8.03 8.95 -6.56
N GLU A 43 8.89 9.81 -7.12
CA GLU A 43 10.27 10.00 -6.67
C GLU A 43 10.40 10.50 -5.22
N ALA A 44 9.40 11.24 -4.72
CA ALA A 44 9.40 11.69 -3.33
C ALA A 44 9.08 10.55 -2.34
N GLN A 45 8.31 9.55 -2.78
CA GLN A 45 7.97 8.36 -1.99
C GLN A 45 8.96 7.21 -2.17
N ARG A 46 9.74 7.21 -3.25
CA ARG A 46 10.75 6.19 -3.55
C ARG A 46 11.69 5.88 -2.38
N PRO A 47 12.27 6.85 -1.64
CA PRO A 47 13.13 6.55 -0.50
C PRO A 47 12.43 5.72 0.60
N LEU A 48 11.14 5.97 0.84
CA LEU A 48 10.36 5.26 1.84
C LEU A 48 10.15 3.78 1.46
N LEU A 49 10.07 3.48 0.16
CA LEU A 49 9.87 2.13 -0.36
C LEU A 49 11.20 1.36 -0.50
N ILE A 50 12.30 2.06 -0.80
CA ILE A 50 13.64 1.49 -0.83
C ILE A 50 14.07 0.99 0.56
N ASP A 51 13.59 1.62 1.63
CA ASP A 51 13.84 1.14 2.99
C ASP A 51 13.15 -0.21 3.29
N LYS A 52 12.40 -0.77 2.34
CA LYS A 52 11.72 -2.07 2.42
C LYS A 52 10.76 -2.15 3.62
N PRO A 53 9.69 -1.33 3.65
CA PRO A 53 8.67 -1.42 4.69
C PRO A 53 8.06 -2.83 4.71
N ASP A 54 7.64 -3.26 5.89
CA ASP A 54 6.98 -4.55 6.11
C ASP A 54 5.56 -4.52 5.53
N ILE A 55 4.86 -3.41 5.75
CA ILE A 55 3.48 -3.18 5.31
C ILE A 55 3.41 -1.96 4.38
N VAL A 56 2.78 -2.11 3.22
CA VAL A 56 2.42 -1.00 2.33
C VAL A 56 0.91 -0.91 2.24
N VAL A 57 0.37 0.30 2.39
CA VAL A 57 -1.04 0.62 2.19
C VAL A 57 -1.15 1.57 1.00
N GLY A 58 -2.13 1.38 0.12
CA GLY A 58 -2.36 2.31 -0.99
C GLY A 58 -3.61 2.01 -1.80
N THR A 59 -3.94 2.87 -2.75
CA THR A 59 -4.97 2.59 -3.74
C THR A 59 -4.41 1.73 -4.86
N PRO A 60 -5.23 0.89 -5.55
CA PRO A 60 -4.75 0.01 -6.61
C PRO A 60 -3.94 0.73 -7.68
N THR A 61 -4.49 1.80 -8.25
CA THR A 61 -3.83 2.63 -9.27
C THR A 61 -2.48 3.16 -8.81
N ARG A 62 -2.38 3.57 -7.54
CA ARG A 62 -1.18 4.20 -7.00
C ARG A 62 -0.10 3.17 -6.69
N VAL A 63 -0.49 2.02 -6.18
CA VAL A 63 0.41 0.88 -5.94
C VAL A 63 0.95 0.37 -7.28
N LEU A 64 0.09 0.19 -8.29
CA LEU A 64 0.48 -0.23 -9.63
C LEU A 64 1.49 0.74 -10.25
N ALA A 65 1.30 2.06 -10.07
CA ALA A 65 2.27 3.06 -10.52
C ALA A 65 3.66 2.88 -9.86
N HIS A 66 3.72 2.56 -8.57
CA HIS A 66 4.99 2.27 -7.89
C HIS A 66 5.63 0.96 -8.32
N ILE A 67 4.83 -0.08 -8.61
CA ILE A 67 5.34 -1.36 -9.13
C ILE A 67 5.90 -1.16 -10.54
N THR A 68 5.17 -0.44 -11.39
CA THR A 68 5.57 -0.14 -12.78
C THR A 68 6.85 0.70 -12.84
N ALA A 69 7.00 1.66 -11.92
CA ALA A 69 8.20 2.47 -11.78
C ALA A 69 9.36 1.76 -11.04
N GLU A 70 9.24 0.46 -10.75
CA GLU A 70 10.21 -0.35 -10.01
C GLU A 70 10.55 0.17 -8.60
N ASN A 71 9.71 1.06 -8.05
CA ASN A 71 9.85 1.60 -6.70
C ASN A 71 9.39 0.60 -5.63
N LEU A 72 8.50 -0.32 -6.00
CA LEU A 72 7.95 -1.35 -5.11
C LEU A 72 8.08 -2.73 -5.76
N ASN A 73 8.74 -3.66 -5.07
CA ASN A 73 8.83 -5.06 -5.49
C ASN A 73 7.98 -5.95 -4.56
N VAL A 74 6.93 -6.53 -5.12
CA VAL A 74 6.01 -7.46 -4.43
C VAL A 74 6.28 -8.94 -4.77
N ARG A 75 6.84 -9.23 -5.95
CA ARG A 75 6.88 -10.59 -6.54
C ARG A 75 7.52 -11.66 -5.66
N ASN A 76 8.59 -11.33 -4.94
CA ASN A 76 9.39 -12.33 -4.21
C ASN A 76 9.18 -12.33 -2.69
N SER A 77 8.56 -11.28 -2.15
CA SER A 77 8.51 -11.05 -0.69
C SER A 77 7.11 -10.93 -0.11
N LEU A 78 6.09 -10.74 -0.96
CA LEU A 78 4.72 -10.60 -0.53
C LEU A 78 4.19 -11.93 0.02
N LYS A 79 3.63 -11.89 1.23
CA LYS A 79 3.03 -13.03 1.93
C LYS A 79 1.53 -12.86 2.13
N LEU A 80 1.06 -11.62 2.18
CA LEU A 80 -0.34 -11.30 2.41
C LEU A 80 -0.76 -10.10 1.55
N LEU A 81 -1.83 -10.30 0.79
CA LEU A 81 -2.54 -9.26 0.07
C LEU A 81 -3.92 -9.11 0.71
N ILE A 82 -4.27 -7.89 1.09
CA ILE A 82 -5.58 -7.54 1.65
C ILE A 82 -6.24 -6.56 0.69
N ILE A 83 -7.50 -6.80 0.35
CA ILE A 83 -8.33 -5.90 -0.43
C ILE A 83 -9.50 -5.50 0.47
N ASP A 84 -9.52 -4.23 0.85
CA ASP A 84 -10.58 -3.65 1.68
C ASP A 84 -11.67 -3.05 0.78
N GLU A 85 -12.93 -3.11 1.25
CA GLU A 85 -14.12 -2.62 0.52
C GLU A 85 -14.14 -3.11 -0.94
N ALA A 86 -14.00 -4.42 -1.14
CA ALA A 86 -13.83 -5.01 -2.47
C ALA A 86 -15.00 -4.68 -3.40
N ASP A 87 -16.24 -4.63 -2.90
CA ASP A 87 -17.42 -4.21 -3.66
C ASP A 87 -17.28 -2.78 -4.22
N LEU A 88 -16.73 -1.84 -3.46
CA LEU A 88 -16.40 -0.50 -3.95
C LEU A 88 -15.28 -0.55 -5.00
N MET A 89 -14.29 -1.42 -4.85
CA MET A 89 -13.26 -1.62 -5.86
C MET A 89 -13.84 -2.09 -7.20
N PHE A 90 -14.86 -2.95 -7.17
CA PHE A 90 -15.63 -3.35 -8.35
C PHE A 90 -16.45 -2.18 -8.92
N ALA A 91 -17.06 -1.37 -8.06
CA ALA A 91 -17.91 -0.25 -8.48
C ALA A 91 -17.14 0.93 -9.11
N PHE A 92 -15.90 1.17 -8.69
CA PHE A 92 -15.05 2.26 -9.19
C PHE A 92 -14.12 1.85 -10.34
N ASP A 93 -14.32 0.66 -10.91
CA ASP A 93 -13.52 0.13 -12.03
C ASP A 93 -12.03 -0.01 -11.69
N HIS A 94 -11.71 -0.26 -10.41
CA HIS A 94 -10.33 -0.52 -9.96
C HIS A 94 -9.86 -1.96 -10.27
N ILE A 95 -10.73 -2.79 -10.83
CA ILE A 95 -10.50 -4.22 -11.06
C ILE A 95 -9.25 -4.44 -11.93
N SER A 96 -9.12 -3.69 -13.03
CA SER A 96 -7.97 -3.85 -13.94
C SER A 96 -6.64 -3.56 -13.25
N ASP A 97 -6.63 -2.56 -12.35
CA ASP A 97 -5.44 -2.21 -11.59
C ASP A 97 -5.13 -3.30 -10.54
N ILE A 98 -6.15 -3.85 -9.89
CA ILE A 98 -5.99 -4.94 -8.91
C ILE A 98 -5.48 -6.21 -9.59
N GLU A 99 -5.99 -6.56 -10.76
CA GLU A 99 -5.52 -7.72 -11.53
C GLU A 99 -4.07 -7.58 -12.01
N ALA A 100 -3.59 -6.34 -12.20
CA ALA A 100 -2.23 -6.06 -12.65
C ALA A 100 -1.18 -6.04 -11.52
N VAL A 101 -1.61 -5.90 -10.26
CA VAL A 101 -0.76 -5.85 -9.06
C VAL A 101 -0.31 -7.25 -8.63
#